data_AF-A0AAV6WA88-F1
#
_entry.id   AF-A0AAV6WA88-F1
#
_cell.length_a   1.000
_cell.length_b   1.000
_cell.length_c   1.000
_cell.angle_alpha   90.00
_cell.angle_beta   90.00
_cell.angle_gamma   90.00
#
_symmetry.space_group_name_H-M   'P 1'
#
loop_
_entity.id
_entity.type
_entity.pdbx_description
1 polymer ?
#
loop_
_entity_poly.entity_id
_entity_poly.type
_entity_poly.pdbx_seq_one_letter_code
_entity_poly.pdbx_strand_id
1 'polypeptide(L)'
;MKQNVDALNIIQLGLILSDAHGNLPHFNTGFQYIWQFNFSDFDSDRDIHNPESISLLKRQGIDFLRNKQFGIDSRHFAMLFNILTGKELPDDLEGFLMLVKLYFGVAVYDLKNMIRAFGLHGGLDRVAKSLNLGRVAGKSHQVG
;
A
#
# COMPACT_ATOMS: atom_id res chain seq x y z
N MET A 1 0.16 6.20 17.61
CA MET A 1 0.13 5.75 16.19
C MET A 1 1.32 6.30 15.41
N LYS A 2 1.59 7.62 15.43
CA LYS A 2 2.79 8.24 14.84
C LYS A 2 4.11 7.55 15.27
N GLN A 3 4.32 7.36 16.58
CA GLN A 3 5.51 6.64 17.10
C GLN A 3 5.71 5.20 16.59
N ASN A 4 4.63 4.49 16.21
CA ASN A 4 4.76 3.14 15.64
C ASN A 4 5.01 3.18 14.14
N VAL A 5 4.60 4.24 13.45
CA VAL A 5 4.87 4.47 12.02
C VAL A 5 6.32 4.93 11.85
N ASP A 6 6.79 5.81 12.74
CA ASP A 6 8.17 6.32 12.71
C ASP A 6 9.20 5.25 13.09
N ALA A 7 8.79 4.20 13.82
CA ALA A 7 9.68 3.15 14.33
C ALA A 7 9.69 1.87 13.48
N LEU A 8 8.83 1.74 12.47
CA LEU A 8 8.67 0.50 11.72
C LEU A 8 8.99 0.71 10.24
N ASN A 9 9.88 -0.13 9.72
CA ASN A 9 10.22 -0.16 8.31
C ASN A 9 9.04 -0.68 7.48
N ILE A 10 8.70 0.05 6.43
CA ILE A 10 7.72 -0.41 5.44
C ILE A 10 8.26 -1.65 4.72
N ILE A 11 7.41 -2.67 4.55
CA ILE A 11 7.79 -3.93 3.89
C ILE A 11 7.29 -3.95 2.45
N GLN A 12 6.04 -3.52 2.22
CA GLN A 12 5.41 -3.48 0.91
C GLN A 12 4.45 -2.29 0.78
N LEU A 13 4.29 -1.80 -0.44
CA LEU A 13 3.27 -0.83 -0.84
C LEU A 13 2.57 -1.32 -2.12
N GLY A 14 1.25 -1.39 -2.09
CA GLY A 14 0.43 -1.70 -3.26
C GLY A 14 -0.18 -0.43 -3.82
N LEU A 15 -0.10 -0.23 -5.13
CA LEU A 15 -0.76 0.85 -5.85
C LEU A 15 -1.63 0.29 -6.96
N ILE A 16 -2.87 0.75 -6.99
CA ILE A 16 -3.85 0.46 -8.04
C ILE A 16 -4.29 1.80 -8.62
N LEU A 17 -4.20 1.94 -9.93
CA LEU A 17 -4.74 3.07 -10.67
C LEU A 17 -5.92 2.58 -11.48
N SER A 18 -6.96 3.38 -11.61
CA SER A 18 -8.09 3.10 -12.50
C SER A 18 -8.66 4.38 -13.08
N ASP A 19 -9.37 4.27 -14.20
CA ASP A 19 -10.22 5.35 -14.66
C ASP A 19 -11.48 5.50 -13.79
N ALA A 20 -12.35 6.46 -14.12
CA ALA A 20 -13.60 6.72 -13.41
C ALA A 20 -14.61 5.56 -13.48
N HIS A 21 -14.42 4.61 -14.39
CA HIS A 21 -15.26 3.42 -14.54
C HIS A 21 -14.67 2.20 -13.83
N GLY A 22 -13.49 2.33 -13.22
CA GLY A 22 -12.79 1.24 -12.54
C GLY A 22 -11.94 0.38 -13.47
N ASN A 23 -11.70 0.79 -14.72
CA ASN A 23 -10.84 0.05 -15.63
C ASN A 23 -9.37 0.25 -15.26
N LEU A 24 -8.60 -0.85 -15.24
CA LEU A 24 -7.17 -0.81 -14.95
C LEU A 24 -6.34 -0.37 -16.17
N PRO A 25 -5.15 0.23 -15.95
CA PRO A 25 -4.18 0.50 -16.99
C PRO A 25 -3.85 -0.78 -17.76
N HIS A 26 -3.82 -0.67 -19.08
CA HIS A 26 -3.51 -1.78 -19.99
C HIS A 26 -2.39 -1.45 -20.98
N PHE A 27 -2.03 -0.18 -21.15
CA PHE A 27 -0.91 0.30 -21.98
C PHE A 27 -0.88 -0.27 -23.41
N ASN A 28 -2.06 -0.46 -24.02
CA ASN A 28 -2.23 -1.12 -25.33
C ASN A 28 -1.66 -2.56 -25.38
N THR A 29 -1.56 -3.20 -24.22
CA THR A 29 -1.26 -4.63 -24.10
C THR A 29 -2.55 -5.41 -23.85
N GLY A 30 -2.48 -6.73 -23.99
CA GLY A 30 -3.57 -7.63 -23.57
C GLY A 30 -3.65 -7.85 -22.06
N PHE A 31 -2.90 -7.10 -21.25
CA PHE A 31 -2.79 -7.26 -19.80
C PHE A 31 -3.31 -6.02 -19.06
N GLN A 32 -3.68 -6.23 -17.80
CA GLN A 32 -4.02 -5.17 -16.86
C GLN A 32 -2.98 -5.15 -15.74
N TYR A 33 -2.71 -3.95 -15.21
CA TYR A 33 -1.59 -3.76 -14.29
C TYR A 33 -2.04 -3.24 -12.92
N ILE A 34 -1.49 -3.87 -11.90
CA ILE A 34 -1.47 -3.44 -10.51
C ILE A 34 -0.02 -3.51 -10.04
N TRP A 35 0.39 -2.60 -9.17
CA TRP A 35 1.78 -2.51 -8.75
C TRP A 35 1.94 -2.87 -7.29
N GLN A 36 2.92 -3.71 -7.00
CA GLN A 36 3.39 -3.97 -5.65
C GLN A 36 4.88 -3.66 -5.58
N PHE A 37 5.22 -2.68 -4.76
CA PHE A 37 6.59 -2.31 -4.42
C PHE A 37 6.98 -3.06 -3.15
N ASN A 38 8.14 -3.70 -3.16
CA ASN A 38 8.71 -4.38 -2.00
C ASN A 38 9.96 -3.63 -1.57
N PHE A 39 10.12 -3.39 -0.27
CA PHE A 39 11.20 -2.56 0.27
C PHE A 39 12.28 -3.41 0.92
N SER A 40 13.53 -2.96 0.81
CA SER A 40 14.71 -3.66 1.34
C SER A 40 15.04 -3.31 2.80
N ASP A 41 14.41 -2.28 3.35
CA ASP A 41 14.77 -1.66 4.62
C ASP A 41 14.53 -2.58 5.82
N PHE A 42 13.50 -3.43 5.77
CA PHE A 42 13.15 -4.31 6.88
C PHE A 42 14.07 -5.53 6.99
N ASP A 43 14.67 -5.72 8.16
CA ASP A 43 15.51 -6.86 8.49
C ASP A 43 14.99 -7.59 9.74
N SER A 44 14.43 -8.79 9.55
CA SER A 44 13.84 -9.56 10.67
C SER A 44 14.85 -9.94 11.75
N ASP A 45 16.14 -9.92 11.45
CA ASP A 45 17.18 -10.27 12.42
C ASP A 45 17.61 -9.07 13.29
N ARG A 46 17.25 -7.84 12.89
CA ARG A 46 17.71 -6.60 13.53
C ARG A 46 16.56 -5.72 14.03
N ASP A 47 15.48 -5.66 13.26
CA ASP A 47 14.39 -4.71 13.52
C ASP A 47 13.43 -5.23 14.58
N ILE A 48 12.88 -4.31 15.37
CA ILE A 48 11.82 -4.62 16.33
C ILE A 48 10.57 -5.05 15.55
N HIS A 49 10.07 -6.24 15.85
CA HIS A 49 8.89 -6.78 15.19
C HIS A 49 8.12 -7.74 16.09
N ASN A 50 6.88 -8.05 15.70
CA ASN A 50 6.12 -9.15 16.30
C ASN A 50 6.39 -10.46 15.52
N PRO A 51 6.96 -11.50 16.16
CA PRO A 51 7.28 -12.77 15.49
C PRO A 51 6.08 -13.48 14.86
N GLU A 52 4.88 -13.35 15.46
CA GLU A 52 3.65 -13.92 14.90
C GLU A 52 3.25 -13.22 13.59
N SER A 53 3.38 -11.89 13.55
CA SER A 53 3.14 -11.10 12.34
C SER A 53 4.12 -11.47 11.23
N ILE A 54 5.42 -11.61 11.52
CA ILE A 54 6.41 -12.04 10.51
C ILE A 54 6.15 -13.46 10.03
N SER A 55 5.79 -14.37 10.93
CA SER A 55 5.43 -15.74 10.56
C SER A 55 4.19 -15.78 9.67
N LEU A 56 3.18 -14.95 9.96
CA LEU A 56 2.00 -14.80 9.12
C LEU A 56 2.37 -14.26 7.73
N LEU A 57 3.17 -13.19 7.66
CA LEU A 57 3.59 -12.58 6.40
C LEU A 57 4.41 -13.56 5.53
N LYS A 58 5.31 -14.35 6.13
CA LYS A 58 6.03 -15.43 5.45
C LYS A 58 5.06 -16.47 4.88
N ARG A 59 4.07 -16.91 5.66
CA ARG A 59 3.02 -17.85 5.18
C ARG A 59 2.17 -17.26 4.05
N GLN A 60 1.98 -15.95 4.02
CA GLN A 60 1.28 -15.25 2.94
C GLN A 60 2.17 -15.00 1.71
N GLY A 61 3.43 -15.46 1.74
CA GLY A 61 4.34 -15.45 0.59
C GLY A 61 5.24 -14.23 0.50
N ILE A 62 5.39 -13.46 1.58
CA ILE A 62 6.44 -12.43 1.66
C ILE A 62 7.79 -13.11 1.84
N ASP A 63 8.70 -12.86 0.90
CA ASP A 63 10.08 -13.30 0.95
C ASP A 63 10.97 -12.15 1.44
N PHE A 64 11.24 -12.13 2.74
CA PHE A 64 12.05 -11.10 3.38
C PHE A 64 13.51 -11.11 2.92
N LEU A 65 14.06 -12.27 2.56
CA LEU A 65 15.44 -12.36 2.05
C LEU A 65 15.52 -11.74 0.66
N ARG A 66 14.55 -12.05 -0.20
CA ARG A 66 14.44 -11.44 -1.52
C ARG A 66 14.22 -9.93 -1.43
N ASN A 67 13.37 -9.48 -0.51
CA ASN A 67 13.16 -8.06 -0.26
C ASN A 67 14.45 -7.36 0.17
N LYS A 68 15.19 -7.93 1.11
CA LYS A 68 16.48 -7.37 1.56
C LYS A 68 17.51 -7.28 0.42
N GLN A 69 17.50 -8.24 -0.50
CA GLN A 69 18.47 -8.31 -1.60
C GLN A 69 18.09 -7.46 -2.82
N PHE A 70 16.81 -7.40 -3.17
CA PHE A 70 16.33 -6.82 -4.44
C PHE A 70 15.21 -5.78 -4.26
N GLY A 71 14.79 -5.53 -3.03
CA GLY A 71 13.79 -4.53 -2.70
C GLY A 71 14.31 -3.11 -2.93
N ILE A 72 13.36 -2.19 -2.94
CA ILE A 72 13.61 -0.77 -3.14
C ILE A 72 14.02 -0.17 -1.79
N ASP A 73 15.06 0.67 -1.79
CA ASP A 73 15.39 1.51 -0.64
C ASP A 73 14.27 2.56 -0.45
N SER A 74 13.62 2.56 0.72
CA SER A 74 12.51 3.46 1.01
C SER A 74 12.86 4.94 0.80
N ARG A 75 14.12 5.33 1.00
CA ARG A 75 14.59 6.70 0.78
C ARG A 75 14.65 7.04 -0.70
N HIS A 76 15.06 6.11 -1.55
CA HIS A 76 15.00 6.31 -3.01
C HIS A 76 13.55 6.44 -3.50
N PHE A 77 12.63 5.65 -2.93
CA PHE A 77 11.21 5.78 -3.22
C PHE A 77 10.63 7.12 -2.76
N ALA A 78 10.98 7.58 -1.55
CA ALA A 78 10.60 8.90 -1.05
C ALA A 78 11.21 10.05 -1.87
N MET A 79 12.46 9.91 -2.31
CA MET A 79 13.11 10.87 -3.20
C MET A 79 12.40 10.95 -4.56
N LEU A 80 11.91 9.84 -5.11
CA LEU A 80 11.11 9.89 -6.33
C LEU A 80 9.86 10.74 -6.12
N PHE A 81 9.17 10.59 -4.99
CA PHE A 81 8.06 11.48 -4.61
C PHE A 81 8.52 12.94 -4.51
N ASN A 82 9.63 13.23 -3.83
CA ASN A 82 10.15 14.60 -3.70
C ASN A 82 10.55 15.20 -5.06
N ILE A 83 11.12 14.42 -5.98
CA ILE A 83 11.49 14.85 -7.33
C ILE A 83 10.23 15.12 -8.17
N LEU A 84 9.25 14.22 -8.13
CA LEU A 84 7.99 14.35 -8.88
C LEU A 84 7.14 15.52 -8.36
N THR A 85 7.23 15.81 -7.07
CA THR A 85 6.44 16.87 -6.42
C THR A 85 7.18 18.21 -6.33
N GLY A 86 8.51 18.20 -6.34
CA GLY A 86 9.36 19.38 -6.13
C GLY A 86 9.28 19.96 -4.72
N LYS A 87 8.76 19.20 -3.74
CA LYS A 87 8.50 19.67 -2.36
C LYS A 87 9.07 18.69 -1.34
N GLU A 88 9.51 19.22 -0.21
CA GLU A 88 9.80 18.39 0.97
C GLU A 88 8.50 17.81 1.54
N LEU A 89 8.62 16.62 2.12
CA LEU A 89 7.51 15.98 2.85
C LEU A 89 7.21 16.81 4.11
N PRO A 90 5.94 17.21 4.34
CA PRO A 90 5.57 17.99 5.52
C PRO A 90 5.68 17.17 6.81
N ASP A 91 6.13 17.80 7.89
CA ASP A 91 6.30 17.17 9.21
C ASP A 91 4.98 17.02 10.00
N ASP A 92 3.91 17.65 9.50
CA ASP A 92 2.59 17.67 10.09
C ASP A 92 1.50 17.10 9.14
N LEU A 93 0.41 16.62 9.75
CA LEU A 93 -0.68 15.96 9.04
C LEU A 93 -1.43 16.93 8.10
N GLU A 94 -1.55 18.20 8.44
CA GLU A 94 -2.27 19.19 7.65
C GLU A 94 -1.52 19.47 6.34
N GLY A 95 -0.21 19.71 6.42
CA GLY A 95 0.67 19.83 5.28
C GLY A 95 0.64 18.57 4.41
N PHE A 96 0.72 17.39 5.02
CA PHE A 96 0.64 16.12 4.28
C PHE A 96 -0.70 15.99 3.53
N LEU A 97 -1.84 16.25 4.20
CA LEU A 97 -3.16 16.22 3.57
C LEU A 97 -3.31 17.28 2.48
N MET A 98 -2.65 18.43 2.61
CA MET A 98 -2.62 19.46 1.57
C MET A 98 -1.88 18.97 0.32
N LEU A 99 -0.74 18.28 0.47
CA LEU A 99 -0.06 17.64 -0.66
C LEU A 99 -0.90 16.53 -1.29
N VAL A 100 -1.55 15.69 -0.48
CA VAL A 100 -2.46 14.65 -1.00
C VAL A 100 -3.57 15.26 -1.85
N LYS A 101 -4.21 16.34 -1.38
CA LYS A 101 -5.23 17.07 -2.15
C LYS A 101 -4.67 17.73 -3.41
N LEU A 102 -3.44 18.23 -3.35
CA LEU A 102 -2.78 18.88 -4.48
C LEU A 102 -2.46 17.89 -5.61
N TYR A 103 -1.93 16.71 -5.29
CA TYR A 103 -1.50 15.73 -6.30
C TYR A 103 -2.59 14.73 -6.71
N PHE A 104 -3.47 14.33 -5.79
CA PHE A 104 -4.52 13.34 -6.05
C PHE A 104 -5.92 13.97 -6.17
N GLY A 105 -6.03 15.29 -6.03
CA GLY A 105 -7.30 16.01 -6.07
C GLY A 105 -8.09 15.91 -4.77
N VAL A 106 -9.27 16.53 -4.73
CA VAL A 106 -10.13 16.56 -3.54
C VAL A 106 -10.89 15.24 -3.32
N ALA A 107 -10.95 14.38 -4.33
CA ALA A 107 -11.73 13.14 -4.33
C ALA A 107 -10.92 11.95 -3.78
N VAL A 108 -10.41 12.10 -2.55
CA VAL A 108 -9.72 11.02 -1.84
C VAL A 108 -10.69 10.40 -0.84
N TYR A 109 -10.95 9.10 -1.02
CA TYR A 109 -11.92 8.38 -0.21
C TYR A 109 -11.22 7.33 0.64
N ASP A 110 -11.55 7.33 1.93
CA ASP A 110 -11.19 6.23 2.82
C ASP A 110 -12.27 5.14 2.72
N LEU A 111 -11.91 4.04 2.04
CA LEU A 111 -12.81 2.90 1.83
C LEU A 111 -13.30 2.29 3.15
N LYS A 112 -12.49 2.31 4.22
CA LYS A 112 -12.91 1.83 5.54
C LYS A 112 -14.04 2.69 6.09
N ASN A 113 -13.97 4.00 5.90
CA ASN A 113 -15.06 4.90 6.29
C ASN A 113 -16.28 4.73 5.39
N MET A 114 -16.10 4.56 4.08
CA MET A 114 -17.23 4.31 3.16
C MET A 114 -17.97 3.00 3.50
N ILE A 115 -17.25 1.90 3.70
CA ILE A 115 -17.82 0.60 4.07
C ILE A 115 -18.72 0.73 5.30
N ARG A 116 -18.29 1.48 6.32
CA ARG A 116 -19.09 1.74 7.52
C ARG A 116 -20.34 2.57 7.21
N ALA A 117 -20.23 3.59 6.36
CA ALA A 117 -21.37 4.42 5.95
C ALA A 117 -22.45 3.63 5.19
N PHE A 118 -22.07 2.57 4.47
CA PHE A 118 -23.00 1.66 3.80
C PHE A 118 -23.50 0.50 4.67
N GLY A 119 -23.26 0.52 5.99
CA GLY A 119 -23.70 -0.52 6.91
C GLY A 119 -22.99 -1.87 6.72
N LEU A 120 -21.88 -1.89 6.01
CA LEU A 120 -21.06 -3.08 5.82
C LEU A 120 -20.06 -3.19 6.98
N HIS A 121 -19.86 -4.41 7.46
CA HIS A 121 -19.04 -4.68 8.65
C HIS A 121 -18.04 -5.81 8.38
N GLY A 122 -16.81 -5.63 8.85
CA GLY A 122 -15.71 -6.59 8.71
C GLY A 122 -14.58 -6.09 7.80
N GLY A 123 -13.60 -6.95 7.53
CA GLY A 123 -12.48 -6.65 6.64
C GLY A 123 -12.87 -6.70 5.16
N LEU A 124 -11.97 -6.23 4.29
CA LEU A 124 -12.18 -6.15 2.83
C LEU A 124 -12.61 -7.49 2.20
N ASP A 125 -12.05 -8.61 2.67
CA ASP A 125 -12.44 -9.95 2.17
C ASP A 125 -13.92 -10.28 2.44
N ARG A 126 -14.50 -9.78 3.55
CA ARG A 126 -15.92 -9.98 3.86
C ARG A 126 -16.81 -9.08 3.00
N VAL A 127 -16.37 -7.85 2.77
CA VAL A 127 -17.05 -6.89 1.89
C VAL A 127 -17.06 -7.40 0.44
N ALA A 128 -15.94 -7.90 -0.06
CA ALA A 128 -15.86 -8.49 -1.40
C ALA A 128 -16.85 -9.66 -1.56
N LYS A 129 -16.92 -10.56 -0.57
CA LYS A 129 -17.90 -11.66 -0.57
C LYS A 129 -19.35 -11.18 -0.58
N SER A 130 -19.70 -10.15 0.20
CA SER A 130 -21.06 -9.60 0.20
C SER A 130 -21.46 -8.96 -1.13
N LEU A 131 -20.49 -8.47 -1.89
CA LEU A 131 -20.68 -7.89 -3.22
C LEU A 131 -20.50 -8.93 -4.34
N ASN A 132 -20.31 -10.21 -3.99
CA ASN A 132 -20.02 -11.31 -4.92
C ASN A 132 -18.80 -11.04 -5.84
N LEU A 133 -17.80 -10.34 -5.30
CA LEU A 133 -16.55 -10.03 -6.00
C LEU A 133 -15.51 -11.13 -5.74
N GLY A 134 -15.00 -11.71 -6.83
CA GLY A 134 -13.86 -12.63 -6.78
C GLY A 134 -12.53 -11.88 -6.70
N ARG A 135 -11.53 -12.48 -6.06
CA ARG A 135 -10.16 -11.99 -6.11
C ARG A 135 -9.56 -12.33 -7.48
N VAL A 136 -9.19 -11.30 -8.23
CA VAL A 136 -8.70 -11.44 -9.62
C VAL A 136 -7.20 -11.72 -9.68
N ALA A 137 -6.43 -11.16 -8.74
CA ALA A 137 -4.99 -11.35 -8.65
C ALA A 137 -4.51 -11.26 -7.19
N GLY A 138 -3.28 -11.73 -6.95
CA GLY A 138 -2.63 -11.65 -5.64
C GLY A 138 -3.12 -12.65 -4.61
N LYS A 139 -2.41 -12.75 -3.48
CA LYS A 139 -2.83 -13.50 -2.29
C LYS A 139 -3.43 -12.55 -1.27
N SER A 140 -4.41 -13.01 -0.48
CA SER A 140 -4.91 -12.21 0.64
C SER A 140 -3.74 -11.86 1.57
N HIS A 141 -3.71 -10.62 2.07
CA HIS A 141 -2.62 -10.05 2.88
C HIS A 141 -1.30 -9.78 2.13
N GLN A 142 -1.29 -9.91 0.80
CA GLN A 142 -0.38 -9.14 -0.06
C GLN A 142 -1.08 -7.87 -0.53
N VAL A 143 -0.31 -6.86 -0.93
CA VAL A 143 -0.83 -5.52 -1.23
C VAL A 143 -1.25 -5.37 -2.70
N GLY A 144 -0.81 -6.28 -3.57
CA GLY A 144 -1.28 -6.49 -4.95
C GLY A 144 -1.89 -7.87 -5.16
#